data_AF-A0A7W9LJ05-F1
#
_entry.id   AF-A0A7W9LJ05-F1
#
_cell.length_a   1.000
_cell.length_b   1.000
_cell.length_c   1.000
_cell.angle_alpha   90.00
_cell.angle_beta   90.00
_cell.angle_gamma   90.00
#
_symmetry.space_group_name_H-M   'P 1'
#
loop_
_entity.id
_entity.type
_entity.pdbx_description
1 polymer ?
#
loop_
_entity_poly.entity_id
_entity_poly.type
_entity_poly.pdbx_seq_one_letter_code
_entity_poly.pdbx_strand_id
1 'polypeptide(L)'
;MVDQEPPPMTRPRVAAGALFFDGEGRVLLVKPTYKDGWDIPGGYVEPAETPLEACMREVREELGFDPTVRQLLVTDWAPSESEGDKLLFVFDGGTLTPEQIAALKLADDELEAWAFRDQTEMLNVLPPRLQRRITKAFSAAQTGRHIYLEQGAEPTSMHVEGSRGWWTTDHVAEYLGITASTVRAYLARDQMPEPDMRVGPQRLWRPETIQRWHQQRPRKLTAET
;
A
#
# COMPACT_ATOMS: atom_id res chain seq x y z
N MET A 1 -20.38 -26.11 20.85
CA MET A 1 -19.70 -25.13 19.99
C MET A 1 -19.84 -25.66 18.59
N VAL A 2 -20.58 -24.98 17.72
CA VAL A 2 -20.74 -25.42 16.33
C VAL A 2 -19.44 -25.04 15.61
N ASP A 3 -18.63 -26.04 15.27
CA ASP A 3 -17.58 -25.89 14.27
C ASP A 3 -18.27 -25.47 12.98
N GLN A 4 -18.24 -24.17 12.67
CA GLN A 4 -18.60 -23.70 11.35
C GLN A 4 -17.37 -23.94 10.47
N GLU A 5 -17.53 -24.80 9.46
CA GLU A 5 -16.55 -24.89 8.37
C GLU A 5 -16.23 -23.47 7.87
N PRO A 6 -14.94 -23.14 7.65
CA PRO A 6 -14.57 -21.83 7.14
C PRO A 6 -15.31 -21.59 5.81
N PRO A 7 -15.77 -20.35 5.56
CA PRO A 7 -16.52 -20.05 4.34
C PRO A 7 -15.68 -20.44 3.12
N PRO A 8 -16.31 -20.90 2.02
CA PRO A 8 -15.61 -21.38 0.83
C PRO A 8 -14.76 -20.30 0.14
N MET A 9 -14.96 -19.03 0.51
CA MET A 9 -14.23 -17.86 0.04
C MET A 9 -14.07 -16.88 1.20
N THR A 10 -13.01 -16.06 1.16
CA THR A 10 -12.78 -14.98 2.13
C THR A 10 -13.95 -13.98 2.13
N ARG A 11 -14.21 -13.39 3.30
CA ARG A 11 -15.19 -12.33 3.52
C ARG A 11 -14.48 -11.18 4.24
N PRO A 12 -13.71 -10.35 3.51
CA PRO A 12 -12.97 -9.27 4.14
C PRO A 12 -13.94 -8.24 4.71
N ARG A 13 -13.59 -7.67 5.86
CA ARG A 13 -14.21 -6.42 6.30
C ARG A 13 -13.70 -5.30 5.40
N VAL A 14 -14.62 -4.54 4.82
CA VAL A 14 -14.27 -3.47 3.90
C VAL A 14 -14.42 -2.13 4.62
N ALA A 15 -13.42 -1.27 4.53
CA ALA A 15 -13.48 0.09 5.06
C ALA A 15 -12.93 1.09 4.05
N ALA A 16 -13.38 2.34 4.15
CA ALA A 16 -12.98 3.41 3.27
C ALA A 16 -12.80 4.72 4.02
N GLY A 17 -11.75 5.46 3.68
CA GLY A 17 -11.49 6.79 4.23
C GLY A 17 -10.85 7.71 3.21
N ALA A 18 -10.64 8.97 3.58
CA ALA A 18 -10.12 9.99 2.68
C ALA A 18 -8.98 10.82 3.29
N LEU A 19 -8.06 11.27 2.42
CA LEU A 19 -7.07 12.28 2.76
C LEU A 19 -7.55 13.66 2.36
N PHE A 20 -7.78 14.51 3.35
CA PHE A 20 -8.01 15.94 3.16
C PHE A 20 -6.77 16.72 3.57
N PHE A 21 -6.46 17.78 2.85
CA PHE A 21 -5.32 18.64 3.12
C PHE A 21 -5.76 20.06 3.44
N ASP A 22 -4.96 20.82 4.16
CA ASP A 22 -5.10 22.27 4.22
C ASP A 22 -4.23 22.98 3.16
N GLY A 23 -4.27 24.31 3.15
CA GLY A 23 -3.47 25.13 2.24
C GLY A 23 -1.95 25.01 2.45
N GLU A 24 -1.49 24.42 3.55
CA GLU A 24 -0.09 24.17 3.86
C GLU A 24 0.34 22.72 3.49
N GLY A 25 -0.59 21.90 2.99
CA GLY A 25 -0.33 20.51 2.64
C GLY A 25 -0.28 19.55 3.84
N ARG A 26 -0.75 19.98 5.01
CA ARG A 26 -0.93 19.12 6.19
C ARG A 26 -2.18 18.27 6.01
N VAL A 27 -2.16 17.02 6.48
CA VAL A 27 -3.28 16.08 6.37
C VAL A 27 -4.22 16.19 7.56
N LEU A 28 -5.53 16.17 7.31
CA LEU A 28 -6.56 16.08 8.34
C LEU A 28 -6.56 14.68 8.95
N LEU A 29 -6.31 14.61 10.26
CA LEU A 29 -6.44 13.41 11.07
C LEU A 29 -7.56 13.59 12.10
N VAL A 30 -8.17 12.48 12.48
CA VAL A 30 -9.19 12.38 13.52
C VAL A 30 -8.70 11.49 14.67
N LYS A 31 -9.22 11.72 15.87
CA LYS A 31 -8.88 10.94 17.05
C LYS A 31 -10.13 10.23 17.58
N PRO A 32 -10.26 8.92 17.33
CA PRO A 32 -11.40 8.15 17.81
C PRO A 32 -11.39 7.97 19.34
N THR A 33 -12.57 7.86 19.95
CA THR A 33 -12.76 7.70 21.41
C THR A 33 -12.53 6.26 21.89
N TYR A 34 -12.65 5.28 21.00
CA TYR A 34 -12.64 3.85 21.34
C TYR A 34 -11.26 3.17 21.20
N LYS A 35 -10.24 3.88 20.71
CA LYS A 35 -8.87 3.36 20.58
C LYS A 35 -7.82 4.44 20.76
N ASP A 36 -6.61 4.03 21.13
CA ASP A 36 -5.47 4.91 21.12
C ASP A 36 -4.99 5.20 19.69
N GLY A 37 -4.42 6.40 19.51
CA GLY A 37 -3.84 6.86 18.25
C GLY A 37 -4.80 7.67 17.39
N TRP A 38 -4.24 8.25 16.33
CA TRP A 38 -5.00 9.01 15.34
C TRP A 38 -5.29 8.16 14.11
N ASP A 39 -6.30 8.56 13.34
CA ASP A 39 -6.70 7.93 12.08
C ASP A 39 -7.01 8.99 11.02
N ILE A 40 -7.34 8.53 9.81
CA ILE A 40 -7.97 9.36 8.79
C ILE A 40 -9.51 9.28 8.93
N PRO A 41 -10.26 10.31 8.48
CA PRO A 41 -11.72 10.23 8.44
C PRO A 41 -12.19 9.07 7.57
N GLY A 42 -13.18 8.32 8.04
CA GLY A 42 -13.72 7.15 7.35
C GLY A 42 -14.02 5.96 8.27
N GLY A 43 -14.68 4.96 7.70
CA GLY A 43 -15.24 3.86 8.47
C GLY A 43 -15.58 2.63 7.62
N TYR A 44 -16.39 1.75 8.19
CA TYR A 44 -16.75 0.48 7.56
C TYR A 44 -17.79 0.69 6.45
N VAL A 45 -17.67 -0.11 5.39
CA VAL A 45 -18.67 -0.15 4.33
C VAL A 45 -19.87 -0.94 4.81
N GLU A 46 -21.05 -0.33 4.78
CA GLU A 46 -22.30 -0.98 5.14
C GLU A 46 -22.87 -1.84 4.01
N PRO A 47 -23.82 -2.76 4.30
CA PRO A 47 -24.48 -3.55 3.27
C PRO A 47 -25.11 -2.67 2.18
N ALA A 48 -24.86 -3.03 0.92
CA ALA A 48 -25.33 -2.33 -0.28
C ALA A 48 -24.70 -0.94 -0.55
N GLU A 49 -23.72 -0.51 0.25
CA GLU A 49 -22.90 0.66 -0.06
C GLU A 49 -21.67 0.30 -0.90
N THR A 50 -21.26 1.21 -1.77
CA THR A 50 -19.91 1.21 -2.36
C THR A 50 -18.90 1.79 -1.37
N PRO A 51 -17.59 1.47 -1.50
CA PRO A 51 -16.56 2.09 -0.66
C PRO A 51 -16.52 3.63 -0.76
N LEU A 52 -16.88 4.19 -1.92
CA LEU A 52 -16.94 5.64 -2.09
C LEU A 52 -18.10 6.25 -1.31
N GLU A 53 -19.29 5.63 -1.37
CA GLU A 53 -20.47 6.07 -0.61
C GLU A 53 -20.21 6.01 0.90
N ALA A 54 -19.63 4.89 1.39
CA ALA A 54 -19.25 4.75 2.79
C ALA A 54 -18.27 5.86 3.21
N CYS A 55 -17.20 6.10 2.43
CA CYS A 55 -16.27 7.18 2.72
C CYS A 55 -16.95 8.56 2.82
N MET A 56 -17.90 8.86 1.93
CA MET A 56 -18.63 10.13 1.95
C MET A 56 -19.64 10.23 3.10
N ARG A 57 -20.29 9.12 3.46
CA ARG A 57 -21.20 9.03 4.62
C ARG A 57 -20.43 9.28 5.91
N GLU A 58 -19.36 8.52 6.13
CA GLU A 58 -18.53 8.59 7.34
C GLU A 58 -17.98 9.99 7.55
N VAL A 59 -17.38 10.61 6.52
CA VAL A 59 -16.88 12.00 6.64
C VAL A 59 -18.00 12.99 7.00
N ARG A 60 -19.22 12.78 6.50
CA ARG A 60 -20.35 13.64 6.83
C ARG A 60 -20.81 13.46 8.27
N GLU A 61 -20.85 12.21 8.74
CA GLU A 61 -21.24 11.83 10.10
C GLU A 61 -20.20 12.26 11.13
N GLU A 62 -18.91 12.06 10.84
CA GLU A 62 -17.80 12.38 11.73
C GLU A 62 -17.49 13.88 11.79
N LEU A 63 -17.51 14.58 10.64
CA LEU A 63 -16.95 15.93 10.48
C LEU A 63 -17.98 17.00 10.06
N GLY A 64 -19.23 16.61 9.84
CA GLY A 64 -20.35 17.54 9.66
C GLY A 64 -20.36 18.32 8.34
N PHE A 65 -19.66 17.86 7.29
CA PHE A 65 -19.67 18.49 5.96
C PHE A 65 -19.83 17.46 4.83
N ASP A 66 -20.22 17.93 3.64
CA ASP A 66 -20.36 17.08 2.46
C ASP A 66 -19.05 17.09 1.63
N PRO A 67 -18.27 16.00 1.63
CA PRO A 67 -16.97 15.99 0.97
C PRO A 67 -17.09 15.84 -0.55
N THR A 68 -16.19 16.49 -1.28
CA THR A 68 -15.90 16.11 -2.67
C THR A 68 -14.68 15.19 -2.69
N VAL A 69 -14.90 13.92 -2.95
CA VAL A 69 -13.82 12.92 -3.13
C VAL A 69 -13.47 12.79 -4.62
N ARG A 70 -12.18 12.73 -4.91
CA ARG A 70 -11.61 12.78 -6.25
C ARG A 70 -11.28 11.38 -6.74
N GLN A 71 -10.02 10.98 -6.61
CA GLN A 71 -9.53 9.69 -7.13
C GLN A 71 -9.24 8.71 -5.99
N LEU A 72 -9.26 7.41 -6.30
CA LEU A 72 -8.76 6.39 -5.40
C LEU A 72 -7.24 6.44 -5.35
N LEU A 73 -6.68 6.61 -4.15
CA LEU A 73 -5.24 6.67 -3.91
C LEU A 73 -4.66 5.28 -3.66
N VAL A 74 -5.29 4.53 -2.76
CA VAL A 74 -4.76 3.24 -2.29
C VAL A 74 -5.87 2.20 -2.16
N THR A 75 -5.54 0.97 -2.54
CA THR A 75 -6.26 -0.23 -2.11
C THR A 75 -5.29 -1.12 -1.34
N ASP A 76 -5.60 -1.46 -0.09
CA ASP A 76 -4.70 -2.23 0.78
C ASP A 76 -5.39 -3.47 1.33
N TRP A 77 -4.83 -4.65 1.03
CA TRP A 77 -5.22 -5.91 1.68
C TRP A 77 -4.42 -6.06 2.97
N ALA A 78 -5.07 -5.85 4.12
CA ALA A 78 -4.40 -5.72 5.41
C ALA A 78 -5.09 -6.50 6.54
N PRO A 79 -4.97 -7.84 6.57
CA PRO A 79 -5.52 -8.65 7.64
C PRO A 79 -5.06 -8.21 9.03
N SER A 80 -5.95 -8.29 10.02
CA SER A 80 -5.64 -8.10 11.43
C SER A 80 -5.98 -9.37 12.23
N GLU A 81 -5.25 -9.60 13.32
CA GLU A 81 -5.48 -10.76 14.17
C GLU A 81 -6.86 -10.73 14.85
N SER A 82 -7.35 -9.53 15.15
CA SER A 82 -8.62 -9.32 15.86
C SER A 82 -9.85 -9.33 14.95
N GLU A 83 -9.72 -8.89 13.69
CA GLU A 83 -10.88 -8.66 12.81
C GLU A 83 -10.86 -9.53 11.55
N GLY A 84 -9.78 -10.27 11.31
CA GLY A 84 -9.59 -11.13 10.13
C GLY A 84 -9.13 -10.35 8.91
N ASP A 85 -9.49 -10.84 7.72
CA ASP A 85 -9.16 -10.19 6.46
C ASP A 85 -9.79 -8.79 6.36
N LYS A 86 -9.01 -7.80 5.90
CA LYS A 86 -9.50 -6.43 5.66
C LYS A 86 -9.09 -5.94 4.28
N LEU A 87 -10.01 -5.25 3.62
CA LEU A 87 -9.78 -4.54 2.37
C LEU A 87 -10.07 -3.05 2.59
N LEU A 88 -9.05 -2.22 2.40
CA LEU A 88 -9.09 -0.81 2.77
C LEU A 88 -8.94 0.07 1.54
N PHE A 89 -9.82 1.06 1.40
CA PHE A 89 -9.79 2.05 0.34
C PHE A 89 -9.42 3.42 0.91
N VAL A 90 -8.47 4.11 0.29
CA VAL A 90 -8.13 5.49 0.65
C VAL A 90 -8.35 6.38 -0.56
N PHE A 91 -9.23 7.37 -0.42
CA PHE A 91 -9.56 8.34 -1.46
C PHE A 91 -8.84 9.67 -1.25
N ASP A 92 -8.74 10.42 -2.34
CA ASP A 92 -8.26 11.79 -2.32
C ASP A 92 -9.42 12.76 -2.06
N GLY A 93 -9.44 13.38 -0.88
CA GLY A 93 -10.48 14.32 -0.45
C GLY A 93 -10.24 15.77 -0.88
N GLY A 94 -9.08 16.10 -1.46
CA GLY A 94 -8.80 17.50 -1.83
C GLY A 94 -8.10 18.33 -0.76
N THR A 95 -7.81 19.56 -1.15
CA THR A 95 -7.43 20.62 -0.22
C THR A 95 -8.69 21.35 0.21
N LEU A 96 -8.97 21.36 1.51
CA LEU A 96 -10.07 22.10 2.11
C LEU A 96 -9.74 23.60 2.14
N THR A 97 -10.75 24.40 1.79
CA THR A 97 -10.70 25.85 1.91
C THR A 97 -10.76 26.28 3.38
N PRO A 98 -10.27 27.47 3.73
CA PRO A 98 -10.41 28.01 5.09
C PRO A 98 -11.87 28.01 5.59
N GLU A 99 -12.82 28.27 4.71
CA GLU A 99 -14.25 28.26 5.02
C GLU A 99 -14.75 26.84 5.36
N GLN A 100 -14.30 25.82 4.62
CA GLN A 100 -14.62 24.42 4.92
C GLN A 100 -13.97 23.99 6.24
N ILE A 101 -12.72 24.37 6.48
CA ILE A 101 -12.01 24.05 7.73
C ILE A 101 -12.74 24.68 8.94
N ALA A 102 -13.16 25.94 8.82
CA ALA A 102 -13.91 26.62 9.87
C ALA A 102 -15.30 26.00 10.13
N ALA A 103 -15.84 25.26 9.17
CA ALA A 103 -17.14 24.59 9.28
C ALA A 103 -17.05 23.16 9.86
N LEU A 104 -15.85 22.58 10.00
CA LEU A 104 -15.66 21.24 10.56
C LEU A 104 -16.20 21.14 11.98
N LYS A 105 -16.97 20.08 12.25
CA LYS A 105 -17.55 19.80 13.57
C LYS A 105 -17.48 18.31 13.83
N LEU A 106 -17.06 17.94 15.03
CA LEU A 106 -17.28 16.58 15.52
C LEU A 106 -18.79 16.42 15.68
N ALA A 107 -19.39 15.62 14.80
CA ALA A 107 -20.84 15.48 14.68
C ALA A 107 -21.39 14.21 15.34
N ASP A 108 -20.51 13.31 15.79
CA ASP A 108 -20.82 12.14 16.61
C ASP A 108 -19.96 12.07 17.89
N ASP A 109 -20.23 11.07 18.73
CA ASP A 109 -19.47 10.78 19.96
C ASP A 109 -18.29 9.81 19.70
N GLU A 110 -18.05 9.41 18.44
CA GLU A 110 -16.98 8.48 18.08
C GLU A 110 -15.62 9.18 17.97
N LEU A 111 -15.61 10.50 17.76
CA LEU A 111 -14.40 11.30 17.66
C LEU A 111 -14.30 12.33 18.80
N GLU A 112 -13.13 12.44 19.43
CA GLU A 112 -12.86 13.46 20.45
C GLU A 112 -12.06 14.67 19.94
N ALA A 113 -11.37 14.52 18.81
CA ALA A 113 -10.58 15.60 18.23
C ALA A 113 -10.33 15.40 16.74
N TRP A 114 -10.05 16.51 16.05
CA TRP A 114 -9.45 16.52 14.73
C TRP A 114 -8.26 17.49 14.70
N ALA A 115 -7.28 17.25 13.83
CA ALA A 115 -6.13 18.13 13.66
C ALA A 115 -5.48 17.95 12.27
N PHE A 116 -4.99 19.05 11.70
CA PHE A 116 -4.09 18.99 10.56
C PHE A 116 -2.66 18.71 11.03
N ARG A 117 -1.99 17.73 10.41
CA ARG A 117 -0.62 17.31 10.74
C ARG A 117 0.26 17.25 9.50
N ASP A 118 1.50 17.68 9.61
CA ASP A 118 2.48 17.45 8.55
C ASP A 118 2.92 15.97 8.49
N GLN A 119 3.69 15.61 7.45
CA GLN A 119 4.16 14.23 7.25
C GLN A 119 5.10 13.74 8.37
N THR A 120 5.79 14.63 9.09
CA THR A 120 6.65 14.25 10.21
C THR A 120 5.82 14.03 11.46
N GLU A 121 4.88 14.93 11.74
CA GLU A 121 3.98 14.84 12.88
C GLU A 121 3.09 13.59 12.81
N MET A 122 2.55 13.26 11.61
CA MET A 122 1.68 12.10 11.45
C MET A 122 2.39 10.79 11.83
N LEU A 123 3.70 10.67 11.56
CA LEU A 123 4.50 9.48 11.87
C LEU A 123 4.67 9.26 13.37
N ASN A 124 4.39 10.28 14.19
CA ASN A 124 4.46 10.18 15.64
C ASN A 124 3.10 9.84 16.28
N VAL A 125 1.99 10.02 15.57
CA VAL A 125 0.64 9.91 16.14
C VAL A 125 -0.23 8.81 15.52
N LEU A 126 0.09 8.39 14.29
CA LEU A 126 -0.61 7.29 13.61
C LEU A 126 -0.02 5.93 14.03
N PRO A 127 -0.83 4.85 14.10
CA PRO A 127 -0.30 3.50 14.23
C PRO A 127 0.63 3.11 13.07
N PRO A 128 1.70 2.32 13.29
CA PRO A 128 2.71 2.02 12.25
C PRO A 128 2.16 1.44 10.93
N ARG A 129 1.10 0.62 10.99
CA ARG A 129 0.46 0.07 9.79
C ARG A 129 -0.19 1.17 8.95
N LEU A 130 -0.85 2.11 9.61
CA LEU A 130 -1.51 3.24 8.96
C LEU A 130 -0.46 4.23 8.41
N GLN A 131 0.62 4.50 9.15
CA GLN A 131 1.73 5.33 8.66
C GLN A 131 2.25 4.89 7.30
N ARG A 132 2.48 3.57 7.11
CA ARG A 132 2.95 3.03 5.83
C ARG A 132 1.95 3.27 4.70
N ARG A 133 0.66 3.00 4.96
CA ARG A 133 -0.42 3.20 4.01
C ARG A 133 -0.56 4.66 3.60
N ILE A 134 -0.61 5.57 4.57
CA ILE A 134 -0.80 7.00 4.30
C ILE A 134 0.41 7.59 3.58
N THR A 135 1.64 7.17 3.93
CA THR A 135 2.84 7.54 3.16
C THR A 135 2.73 7.19 1.68
N LYS A 136 2.16 6.00 1.35
CA LYS A 136 1.90 5.61 -0.05
C LYS A 136 0.76 6.42 -0.67
N ALA A 137 -0.30 6.69 0.07
CA ALA A 137 -1.39 7.56 -0.39
C ALA A 137 -0.93 9.00 -0.71
N PHE A 138 0.02 9.56 0.05
CA PHE A 138 0.66 10.84 -0.29
C PHE A 138 1.36 10.78 -1.66
N SER A 139 2.13 9.71 -1.91
CA SER A 139 2.80 9.51 -3.19
C SER A 139 1.80 9.33 -4.34
N ALA A 140 0.72 8.59 -4.11
CA ALA A 140 -0.39 8.43 -5.06
C ALA A 140 -1.04 9.77 -5.40
N ALA A 141 -1.29 10.62 -4.40
CA ALA A 141 -1.92 11.93 -4.60
C ALA A 141 -1.04 12.87 -5.43
N GLN A 142 0.28 12.86 -5.20
CA GLN A 142 1.23 13.66 -5.96
C GLN A 142 1.43 13.18 -7.40
N THR A 143 1.36 11.86 -7.62
CA THR A 143 1.63 11.26 -8.94
C THR A 143 0.39 11.03 -9.78
N GLY A 144 -0.81 11.13 -9.19
CA GLY A 144 -2.07 10.78 -9.86
C GLY A 144 -2.23 9.28 -10.13
N ARG A 145 -1.47 8.42 -9.45
CA ARG A 145 -1.49 6.96 -9.65
C ARG A 145 -2.05 6.26 -8.44
N HIS A 146 -3.05 5.41 -8.66
CA HIS A 146 -3.50 4.43 -7.68
C HIS A 146 -2.37 3.46 -7.33
N ILE A 147 -2.27 3.07 -6.06
CA ILE A 147 -1.28 2.11 -5.56
C ILE A 147 -2.00 0.96 -4.85
N TYR A 148 -1.72 -0.28 -5.28
CA TYR A 148 -2.11 -1.49 -4.56
C TYR A 148 -1.07 -1.84 -3.48
N LEU A 149 -1.54 -2.18 -2.29
CA LEU A 149 -0.72 -2.53 -1.13
C LEU A 149 -1.16 -3.85 -0.48
N GLU A 150 -0.21 -4.49 0.18
CA GLU A 150 -0.39 -5.62 1.08
C GLU A 150 0.18 -5.23 2.45
N GLN A 151 -0.70 -5.10 3.44
CA GLN A 151 -0.37 -4.65 4.80
C GLN A 151 0.40 -3.30 4.82
N GLY A 152 0.02 -2.40 3.91
CA GLY A 152 0.62 -1.07 3.75
C GLY A 152 1.96 -1.04 3.01
N ALA A 153 2.40 -2.14 2.40
CA ALA A 153 3.59 -2.20 1.55
C ALA A 153 3.21 -2.57 0.12
N GLU A 154 3.94 -2.08 -0.88
CA GLU A 154 3.76 -2.58 -2.25
C GLU A 154 4.20 -4.05 -2.32
N PRO A 155 3.48 -4.91 -3.07
CA PRO A 155 3.84 -6.31 -3.16
C PRO A 155 5.25 -6.47 -3.74
N THR A 156 6.11 -7.21 -3.04
CA THR A 156 7.47 -7.54 -3.47
C THR A 156 7.48 -8.29 -4.82
N SER A 157 6.36 -8.93 -5.15
CA SER A 157 6.16 -9.68 -6.37
C SER A 157 5.00 -9.07 -7.14
N MET A 158 5.21 -7.91 -7.79
CA MET A 158 4.42 -7.63 -8.99
C MET A 158 4.76 -8.71 -10.01
N HIS A 159 4.01 -9.81 -9.98
CA HIS A 159 3.99 -10.78 -11.05
C HIS A 159 3.60 -10.01 -12.30
N VAL A 160 4.60 -9.72 -13.14
CA VAL A 160 4.36 -9.24 -14.49
C VAL A 160 3.45 -10.28 -15.10
N GLU A 161 2.26 -9.89 -15.53
CA GLU A 161 1.35 -10.75 -16.26
C GLU A 161 2.06 -11.15 -17.58
N GLY A 162 2.75 -12.29 -17.53
CA GLY A 162 3.81 -12.68 -18.48
C GLY A 162 5.00 -13.42 -17.86
N SER A 163 5.19 -13.37 -16.53
CA SER A 163 6.32 -13.97 -15.81
C SER A 163 6.04 -15.33 -15.17
N ARG A 164 4.91 -15.99 -15.47
CA ARG A 164 4.77 -17.43 -15.17
C ARG A 164 5.89 -18.18 -15.92
N GLY A 165 6.95 -18.52 -15.20
CA GLY A 165 8.15 -19.15 -15.76
C GLY A 165 9.28 -18.20 -16.20
N TRP A 166 9.24 -16.91 -15.86
CA TRP A 166 10.36 -15.98 -16.13
C TRP A 166 10.95 -15.38 -14.85
N TRP A 167 12.27 -15.34 -14.76
CA TRP A 167 13.02 -14.74 -13.68
C TRP A 167 13.31 -13.26 -13.96
N THR A 168 12.99 -12.40 -13.00
CA THR A 168 13.43 -11.00 -12.95
C THR A 168 14.85 -10.93 -12.42
N THR A 169 15.46 -9.73 -12.41
CA THR A 169 16.74 -9.51 -11.74
C THR A 169 16.73 -9.98 -10.28
N ASP A 170 15.61 -9.83 -9.58
CA ASP A 170 15.50 -10.22 -8.17
C ASP A 170 15.39 -11.75 -8.02
N HIS A 171 14.62 -12.43 -8.87
CA HIS A 171 14.60 -13.91 -8.90
C HIS A 171 15.99 -14.50 -9.21
N VAL A 172 16.75 -13.88 -10.13
CA VAL A 172 18.14 -14.29 -10.42
C VAL A 172 19.03 -14.07 -9.21
N ALA A 173 18.89 -12.95 -8.52
CA ALA A 173 19.68 -12.61 -7.35
C ALA A 173 19.44 -13.63 -6.21
N GLU A 174 18.17 -13.94 -5.94
CA GLU A 174 17.74 -14.93 -4.97
C GLU A 174 18.32 -16.32 -5.29
N TYR A 175 18.16 -16.80 -6.53
CA TYR A 175 18.68 -18.11 -6.94
C TYR A 175 20.21 -18.23 -6.79
N LEU A 176 20.93 -17.15 -7.09
CA LEU A 176 22.40 -17.12 -7.01
C LEU A 176 22.93 -16.83 -5.60
N GLY A 177 22.05 -16.50 -4.64
CA GLY A 177 22.46 -16.08 -3.29
C GLY A 177 23.25 -14.77 -3.28
N ILE A 178 22.95 -13.84 -4.18
CA ILE A 178 23.63 -12.53 -4.30
C ILE A 178 22.60 -11.39 -4.34
N THR A 179 23.06 -10.13 -4.41
CA THR A 179 22.18 -8.97 -4.51
C THR A 179 21.79 -8.65 -5.96
N ALA A 180 20.63 -8.01 -6.14
CA ALA A 180 20.19 -7.50 -7.45
C ALA A 180 21.17 -6.48 -8.07
N SER A 181 21.88 -5.71 -7.23
CA SER A 181 22.97 -4.83 -7.70
C SER A 181 24.15 -5.63 -8.27
N THR A 182 24.49 -6.78 -7.69
CA THR A 182 25.53 -7.66 -8.20
C THR A 182 25.11 -8.28 -9.53
N VAL A 183 23.85 -8.69 -9.68
CA VAL A 183 23.30 -9.17 -10.97
C VAL A 183 23.41 -8.09 -12.04
N ARG A 184 23.00 -6.84 -11.75
CA ARG A 184 23.16 -5.71 -12.68
C ARG A 184 24.62 -5.47 -13.07
N ALA A 185 25.55 -5.59 -12.12
CA ALA A 185 26.97 -5.45 -12.39
C ALA A 185 27.54 -6.58 -13.26
N TYR A 186 27.08 -7.83 -13.08
CA TYR A 186 27.46 -8.93 -13.96
C TYR A 186 26.98 -8.68 -15.38
N LEU A 187 25.74 -8.22 -15.54
CA LEU A 187 25.16 -7.94 -16.83
C LEU A 187 25.86 -6.78 -17.55
N ALA A 188 26.20 -5.71 -16.83
CA ALA A 188 26.94 -4.59 -17.40
C ALA A 188 28.39 -4.92 -17.80
N ARG A 189 28.92 -6.06 -17.34
CA ARG A 189 30.28 -6.55 -17.64
C ARG A 189 30.28 -7.76 -18.56
N ASP A 190 29.12 -8.11 -19.14
CA ASP A 190 28.93 -9.31 -19.97
C ASP A 190 29.38 -10.61 -19.26
N GLN A 191 29.27 -10.66 -17.92
CA GLN A 191 29.66 -11.81 -17.09
C GLN A 191 28.49 -12.77 -16.81
N MET A 192 27.31 -12.50 -17.36
CA MET A 192 26.12 -13.34 -17.28
C MET A 192 25.36 -13.24 -18.61
N PRO A 193 24.47 -14.19 -18.95
CA PRO A 193 23.71 -14.13 -20.19
C PRO A 193 22.81 -12.89 -20.26
N GLU A 194 22.67 -12.34 -21.46
CA GLU A 194 21.64 -11.34 -21.75
C GLU A 194 20.24 -11.87 -21.44
N PRO A 195 19.28 -11.00 -21.06
CA PRO A 195 17.91 -11.42 -20.82
C PRO A 195 17.28 -11.98 -22.09
N ASP A 196 16.65 -13.12 -21.94
CA ASP A 196 15.87 -13.80 -22.98
C ASP A 196 14.67 -12.96 -23.46
N MET A 197 14.18 -12.05 -22.62
CA MET A 197 13.10 -11.13 -22.95
C MET A 197 13.27 -9.77 -22.24
N ARG A 198 12.82 -8.70 -22.88
CA ARG A 198 12.76 -7.35 -22.30
C ARG A 198 11.33 -6.82 -22.41
N VAL A 199 10.78 -6.36 -21.29
CA VAL A 199 9.45 -5.73 -21.21
C VAL A 199 9.63 -4.36 -20.56
N GLY A 200 9.65 -3.31 -21.37
CA GLY A 200 10.03 -1.97 -20.93
C GLY A 200 11.43 -1.98 -20.28
N PRO A 201 11.60 -1.44 -19.06
CA PRO A 201 12.88 -1.47 -18.36
C PRO A 201 13.23 -2.85 -17.76
N GLN A 202 12.26 -3.76 -17.69
CA GLN A 202 12.42 -5.05 -17.04
C GLN A 202 13.20 -6.03 -17.90
N ARG A 203 14.16 -6.72 -17.28
CA ARG A 203 14.96 -7.80 -17.87
C ARG A 203 14.46 -9.13 -17.33
N LEU A 204 14.18 -10.07 -18.24
CA LEU A 204 13.57 -11.34 -17.94
C LEU A 204 14.38 -12.48 -18.55
N TRP A 205 14.63 -13.52 -17.75
CA TRP A 205 15.30 -14.74 -18.16
C TRP A 205 14.38 -15.94 -18.01
N ARG A 206 14.60 -16.97 -18.82
CA ARG A 206 14.10 -18.30 -18.49
C ARG A 206 14.97 -18.88 -17.35
N PRO A 207 14.39 -19.58 -16.36
CA PRO A 207 15.16 -20.23 -15.30
C PRO A 207 16.31 -21.09 -15.85
N GLU A 208 16.06 -21.81 -16.94
CA GLU A 208 17.04 -22.71 -17.57
C GLU A 208 18.25 -21.96 -18.12
N THR A 209 18.08 -20.74 -18.61
CA THR A 209 19.17 -19.88 -19.11
C THR A 209 20.16 -19.57 -18.00
N ILE A 210 19.64 -19.17 -16.84
CA ILE A 210 20.46 -18.81 -15.67
C ILE A 210 21.05 -20.06 -15.02
N GLN A 211 20.27 -21.13 -14.86
CA GLN A 211 20.74 -22.39 -14.30
C GLN A 211 21.88 -22.99 -15.14
N ARG A 212 21.73 -23.04 -16.48
CA ARG A 212 22.76 -23.55 -17.39
C ARG A 212 24.04 -22.73 -17.30
N TRP A 213 23.91 -21.40 -17.35
CA TRP A 213 25.06 -20.51 -17.19
C TRP A 213 25.74 -20.70 -15.82
N HIS A 214 24.96 -20.83 -14.74
CA HIS A 214 25.49 -21.01 -13.38
C HIS A 214 26.28 -22.32 -13.23
N GLN A 215 25.77 -23.41 -13.81
CA GLN A 215 26.44 -24.71 -13.81
C GLN A 215 27.75 -24.71 -14.61
N GLN A 216 27.82 -23.92 -15.68
CA GLN A 216 28.99 -23.83 -16.57
C GLN A 216 30.00 -22.76 -16.10
N ARG A 217 29.64 -21.94 -15.12
CA ARG A 217 30.51 -20.88 -14.61
C ARG A 217 31.78 -21.51 -14.01
N PRO A 218 32.98 -21.07 -14.40
CA PRO A 218 34.19 -21.48 -13.71
C PRO A 218 34.08 -21.08 -12.25
N ARG A 219 33.96 -22.07 -11.34
CA ARG A 219 34.06 -21.79 -9.90
C ARG A 219 35.47 -21.25 -9.66
N LYS A 220 35.58 -20.06 -9.06
CA LYS A 220 36.84 -19.70 -8.41
C LYS A 220 37.04 -20.76 -7.32
N LEU A 221 38.04 -21.62 -7.49
CA LEU A 221 38.58 -22.42 -6.40
C LEU A 221 38.94 -21.44 -5.29
N THR A 222 38.13 -21.41 -4.23
CA THR A 222 38.51 -20.75 -2.99
C THR A 222 39.71 -21.53 -2.47
N ALA A 223 40.90 -20.93 -2.58
CA ALA A 223 42.08 -21.43 -1.91
C ALA A 223 41.79 -21.43 -0.40
N GLU A 224 41.80 -22.61 0.20
CA GLU A 224 41.94 -22.76 1.64
C GLU A 224 43.29 -22.16 2.05
N THR A 225 43.28 -21.11 2.86
CA THR A 225 44.30 -20.85 3.88
C THR A 225 43.69 -20.00 4.98
#